data_AF-A0A8S3UAR4-F1
#
_entry.id   AF-A0A8S3UAR4-F1
#
_cell.length_a   1.000
_cell.length_b   1.000
_cell.length_c   1.000
_cell.angle_alpha   90.00
_cell.angle_beta   90.00
_cell.angle_gamma   90.00
#
_symmetry.space_group_name_H-M   'P 1'
#
loop_
_entity.id
_entity.type
_entity.pdbx_description
1 polymer ?
#
loop_
_entity_poly.entity_id
_entity_poly.type
_entity_poly.pdbx_seq_one_letter_code
_entity_poly.pdbx_strand_id
1 'polypeptide(L)'
;MSEEMKYPCIKCTECTDDCVIDAIQCTGCEKWVHTKCVPMSDVLLQKWSDANLSFLCENCCFTNEEFDGVKSLKRQNAKQKLIDDAVNKKDRDVILDSIFGNSGLLTADDVICFEAKSDEISKKTMESTNTFNRYFENRLKNNIQQLWETDLPEGHFDKPWTNNNSESLNHVLKRSIAWESKPYSVGCV
;
A
#
# COMPACT_ATOMS: atom_id res chain seq x y z
N MET A 1 -22.94 -31.18 -9.25
CA MET A 1 -22.62 -29.85 -8.69
C MET A 1 -22.40 -28.96 -9.89
N SER A 2 -23.32 -28.02 -10.15
CA SER A 2 -23.19 -27.07 -11.25
C SER A 2 -21.95 -26.21 -11.01
N GLU A 3 -21.01 -26.21 -11.96
CA GLU A 3 -19.93 -25.23 -11.98
C GLU A 3 -20.58 -23.86 -12.16
N GLU A 4 -20.70 -23.10 -11.07
CA GLU A 4 -21.13 -21.71 -11.13
C GLU A 4 -20.14 -20.97 -12.02
N MET A 5 -20.64 -20.41 -13.14
CA MET A 5 -19.85 -19.61 -14.07
C MET A 5 -19.19 -18.47 -13.31
N LYS A 6 -17.85 -18.48 -13.26
CA LYS A 6 -17.07 -17.43 -12.61
C LYS A 6 -16.96 -16.25 -13.59
N TYR A 7 -17.87 -15.29 -13.40
CA TYR A 7 -18.05 -14.03 -14.12
C TYR A 7 -16.74 -13.27 -14.46
N PRO A 8 -16.78 -12.37 -15.47
CA PRO A 8 -15.57 -11.84 -16.12
C PRO A 8 -14.60 -11.15 -15.15
N CYS A 9 -13.31 -11.43 -15.35
CA CYS A 9 -12.23 -10.85 -14.58
C CYS A 9 -12.15 -9.33 -14.75
N ILE A 10 -12.04 -8.60 -13.63
CA ILE A 10 -11.99 -7.12 -13.63
C ILE A 10 -10.81 -6.52 -14.40
N LYS A 11 -9.73 -7.28 -14.59
CA LYS A 11 -8.48 -6.79 -15.19
C LYS A 11 -8.37 -7.05 -16.69
N CYS A 12 -9.15 -7.99 -17.20
CA CYS A 12 -8.86 -8.61 -18.48
C CYS A 12 -10.02 -8.30 -19.43
N THR A 13 -9.79 -7.36 -20.37
CA THR A 13 -10.79 -6.81 -21.30
C THR A 13 -11.25 -7.78 -22.38
N GLU A 14 -10.49 -8.87 -22.57
CA GLU A 14 -10.75 -9.92 -23.57
C GLU A 14 -11.37 -11.19 -22.97
N CYS A 15 -11.68 -11.19 -21.66
CA CYS A 15 -12.33 -12.34 -21.04
C CYS A 15 -13.78 -12.43 -21.51
N THR A 16 -14.07 -13.48 -22.27
CA THR A 16 -15.43 -13.90 -22.60
C THR A 16 -16.05 -14.67 -21.43
N ASP A 17 -17.35 -14.89 -21.49
CA ASP A 17 -18.11 -15.62 -20.45
C ASP A 17 -17.65 -17.09 -20.27
N ASP A 18 -16.82 -17.60 -21.19
CA ASP A 18 -16.29 -18.97 -21.19
C ASP A 18 -14.84 -19.07 -20.66
N CYS A 19 -14.36 -18.08 -19.89
CA CYS A 19 -12.98 -18.08 -19.41
C CYS A 19 -12.74 -19.15 -18.34
N VAL A 20 -11.83 -20.09 -18.61
CA VAL A 20 -11.50 -21.24 -17.72
C VAL A 20 -10.29 -20.99 -16.82
N ILE A 21 -9.85 -19.73 -16.70
CA ILE A 21 -8.67 -19.40 -15.89
C ILE A 21 -9.07 -19.35 -14.42
N ASP A 22 -8.24 -19.93 -13.54
CA ASP A 22 -8.47 -19.86 -12.10
C ASP A 22 -8.59 -18.41 -11.63
N ALA A 23 -9.61 -18.17 -10.81
CA ALA A 23 -9.98 -16.85 -10.34
C ALA A 23 -10.28 -16.86 -8.85
N ILE A 24 -10.05 -15.71 -8.21
CA ILE A 24 -10.42 -15.44 -6.83
C ILE A 24 -11.38 -14.24 -6.76
N GLN A 25 -12.40 -14.34 -5.90
CA GLN A 25 -13.39 -13.29 -5.73
C GLN A 25 -12.89 -12.22 -4.75
N CYS A 26 -12.98 -10.96 -5.15
CA CYS A 26 -12.73 -9.84 -4.27
C CYS A 26 -13.88 -9.68 -3.27
N THR A 27 -13.55 -9.67 -1.98
CA THR A 27 -14.50 -9.42 -0.88
C THR A 27 -15.12 -8.02 -0.92
N GLY A 28 -14.42 -7.03 -1.50
CA GLY A 28 -14.86 -5.63 -1.49
C GLY A 28 -15.84 -5.25 -2.60
N CYS A 29 -15.70 -5.80 -3.81
CA CYS A 29 -16.62 -5.53 -4.92
C CYS A 29 -17.28 -6.76 -5.50
N GLU A 30 -17.03 -7.94 -4.92
CA GLU A 30 -17.57 -9.24 -5.35
C GLU A 30 -17.18 -9.64 -6.79
N LYS A 31 -16.26 -8.89 -7.43
CA LYS A 31 -15.73 -9.19 -8.76
C LYS A 31 -14.58 -10.18 -8.69
N TRP A 32 -14.43 -10.99 -9.73
CA TRP A 32 -13.39 -12.01 -9.83
C TRP A 32 -12.11 -11.47 -10.45
N VAL A 33 -10.97 -12.05 -10.06
CA VAL A 33 -9.64 -11.71 -10.59
C VAL A 33 -8.90 -12.99 -10.90
N HIS A 34 -8.42 -13.14 -12.13
CA HIS A 34 -7.63 -14.30 -12.52
C HIS A 34 -6.27 -14.32 -11.82
N THR A 35 -5.78 -15.51 -11.49
CA THR A 35 -4.40 -15.76 -11.02
C THR A 35 -3.34 -15.30 -12.00
N LYS A 36 -3.65 -15.26 -13.30
CA LYS A 36 -2.75 -14.68 -14.32
C LYS A 36 -2.78 -13.16 -14.32
N CYS A 37 -3.92 -12.53 -14.02
CA CYS A 37 -4.06 -11.07 -14.00
C CYS A 37 -3.54 -10.47 -12.66
N VAL A 38 -3.33 -11.29 -11.61
CA VAL A 38 -2.59 -10.95 -10.38
C VAL A 38 -1.61 -12.09 -10.06
N PRO A 39 -0.29 -11.92 -10.25
CA PRO A 39 0.69 -13.00 -10.19
C PRO A 39 0.67 -13.67 -8.81
N MET A 40 -0.07 -14.77 -8.72
CA MET A 40 -0.37 -15.53 -7.52
C MET A 40 -0.04 -16.99 -7.79
N SER A 41 0.72 -17.62 -6.89
CA SER A 41 0.97 -19.06 -7.00
C SER A 41 -0.27 -19.86 -6.62
N ASP A 42 -0.37 -21.11 -7.09
CA ASP A 42 -1.48 -22.01 -6.75
C ASP A 42 -1.63 -22.19 -5.22
N VAL A 43 -0.51 -22.18 -4.49
CA VAL A 43 -0.48 -22.23 -3.02
C VAL A 43 -1.15 -21.00 -2.41
N LEU A 44 -0.90 -19.80 -2.96
CA LEU A 44 -1.52 -18.56 -2.51
C LEU A 44 -3.00 -18.51 -2.89
N LEU A 45 -3.35 -18.97 -4.09
CA LEU A 45 -4.75 -19.08 -4.52
C LEU A 45 -5.53 -19.98 -3.58
N GLN A 46 -5.04 -21.18 -3.30
CA GLN A 46 -5.69 -22.13 -2.42
C GLN A 46 -5.86 -21.57 -1.00
N LYS A 47 -4.82 -20.88 -0.51
CA LYS A 47 -4.87 -20.21 0.79
C LYS A 47 -5.92 -19.11 0.82
N TRP A 48 -5.98 -18.24 -0.19
CA TRP A 48 -6.92 -17.11 -0.20
C TRP A 48 -8.33 -17.50 -0.63
N SER A 49 -8.51 -18.67 -1.23
CA SER A 49 -9.82 -19.27 -1.49
C SER A 49 -10.44 -19.91 -0.23
N ASP A 50 -9.70 -19.97 0.89
CA ASP A 50 -10.25 -20.35 2.19
C ASP A 50 -11.28 -19.30 2.63
N ALA A 51 -12.49 -19.75 2.98
CA ALA A 51 -13.62 -18.90 3.38
C ALA A 51 -13.32 -17.96 4.56
N ASN A 52 -12.24 -18.20 5.30
CA ASN A 52 -11.83 -17.38 6.43
C ASN A 52 -10.88 -16.22 6.06
N LEU A 53 -10.48 -16.08 4.80
CA LEU A 53 -9.56 -15.04 4.35
C LEU A 53 -10.20 -14.10 3.33
N SER A 54 -10.08 -12.80 3.57
CA SER A 54 -10.59 -11.77 2.68
C SER A 54 -9.55 -11.38 1.62
N PHE A 55 -9.80 -11.69 0.36
CA PHE A 55 -9.05 -11.14 -0.77
C PHE A 55 -9.65 -9.79 -1.21
N LEU A 56 -8.81 -8.80 -1.51
CA LEU A 56 -9.21 -7.53 -2.12
C LEU A 56 -8.50 -7.35 -3.46
N CYS A 57 -9.26 -7.06 -4.52
CA CYS A 57 -8.69 -6.70 -5.81
C CYS A 57 -8.06 -5.31 -5.73
N GLU A 58 -7.23 -4.99 -6.72
CA GLU A 58 -6.56 -3.70 -6.83
C GLU A 58 -7.53 -2.52 -6.69
N ASN A 59 -8.66 -2.52 -7.41
CA ASN A 59 -9.64 -1.43 -7.37
C ASN A 59 -10.32 -1.26 -6.00
N CYS A 60 -10.61 -2.37 -5.30
CA CYS A 60 -11.19 -2.32 -3.95
C CYS A 60 -10.16 -2.05 -2.87
N CYS A 61 -8.90 -2.34 -3.15
CA CYS A 61 -7.83 -2.00 -2.24
C CYS A 61 -7.67 -0.47 -2.11
N PHE A 62 -7.99 0.29 -3.16
CA PHE A 62 -7.81 1.75 -3.21
C PHE A 62 -9.04 2.60 -2.83
N THR A 63 -10.23 2.01 -2.66
CA THR A 63 -11.47 2.77 -2.40
C THR A 63 -11.78 2.99 -0.91
N ASN A 64 -11.04 2.33 -0.02
CA ASN A 64 -10.96 2.74 1.38
C ASN A 64 -9.74 3.66 1.49
N GLU A 65 -9.98 4.93 1.81
CA GLU A 65 -9.04 6.07 1.76
C GLU A 65 -7.70 5.91 2.53
N GLU A 66 -7.36 4.73 3.06
CA GLU A 66 -6.18 4.48 3.89
C GLU A 66 -5.41 3.18 3.59
N PHE A 67 -5.63 2.46 2.48
CA PHE A 67 -4.94 1.19 2.22
C PHE A 67 -4.16 1.12 0.91
N ASP A 68 -2.84 1.34 1.00
CA ASP A 68 -1.88 1.05 -0.06
C ASP A 68 -1.75 -0.48 -0.26
N GLY A 69 -2.22 -0.99 -1.40
CA GLY A 69 -2.24 -2.42 -1.70
C GLY A 69 -0.87 -3.08 -1.77
N VAL A 70 0.16 -2.32 -2.14
CA VAL A 70 1.53 -2.82 -2.10
C VAL A 70 2.00 -2.96 -0.65
N LYS A 71 1.63 -2.02 0.23
CA LYS A 71 1.85 -2.17 1.68
C LYS A 71 1.11 -3.39 2.24
N SER A 72 -0.14 -3.62 1.84
CA SER A 72 -0.94 -4.76 2.31
C SER A 72 -0.33 -6.11 1.93
N LEU A 73 0.06 -6.29 0.65
CA LEU A 73 0.68 -7.52 0.18
C LEU A 73 2.07 -7.74 0.82
N LYS A 74 2.89 -6.70 0.89
CA LYS A 74 4.22 -6.77 1.54
C LYS A 74 4.09 -7.07 3.03
N ARG A 75 3.08 -6.51 3.71
CA ARG A 75 2.77 -6.81 5.12
C ARG A 75 2.36 -8.26 5.32
N GLN A 76 1.53 -8.82 4.45
CA GLN A 76 1.15 -10.23 4.52
C GLN A 76 2.34 -11.18 4.30
N ASN A 77 3.20 -10.87 3.32
CA ASN A 77 4.39 -11.66 3.04
C ASN A 77 5.39 -11.62 4.22
N ALA A 78 5.64 -10.43 4.78
CA ALA A 78 6.47 -10.26 5.97
C ALA A 78 5.89 -11.01 7.18
N LYS A 79 4.56 -10.92 7.38
CA LYS A 79 3.86 -11.64 8.45
C LYS A 79 4.00 -13.16 8.32
N GLN A 80 3.84 -13.70 7.10
CA GLN A 80 4.01 -15.12 6.86
C GLN A 80 5.45 -15.55 7.15
N LYS A 81 6.45 -14.78 6.70
CA LYS A 81 7.85 -15.10 6.96
C LYS A 81 8.19 -15.13 8.46
N LEU A 82 7.63 -14.21 9.24
CA LEU A 82 7.77 -14.21 10.72
C LEU A 82 7.09 -15.42 11.38
N ILE A 83 5.97 -15.89 10.82
CA ILE A 83 5.32 -17.14 11.28
C ILE A 83 6.22 -18.35 10.98
N ASP A 84 6.76 -18.43 9.77
CA ASP A 84 7.64 -19.53 9.34
C ASP A 84 8.92 -19.59 10.18
N ASP A 85 9.41 -18.44 10.66
CA ASP A 85 10.56 -18.32 11.55
C ASP A 85 10.20 -18.49 13.04
N ALA A 86 8.97 -18.93 13.33
CA ALA A 86 8.44 -19.20 14.68
C ALA A 86 8.48 -17.99 15.64
N VAL A 87 8.42 -16.76 15.12
CA VAL A 87 8.32 -15.54 15.93
C VAL A 87 6.97 -15.53 16.64
N ASN A 88 7.00 -15.28 17.94
CA ASN A 88 5.77 -15.19 18.73
C ASN A 88 4.89 -14.03 18.23
N LYS A 89 3.58 -14.14 18.48
CA LYS A 89 2.60 -13.16 17.97
C LYS A 89 2.92 -11.73 18.40
N LYS A 90 3.34 -11.51 19.65
CA LYS A 90 3.59 -10.18 20.19
C LYS A 90 4.76 -9.50 19.46
N ASP A 91 5.89 -10.19 19.35
CA ASP A 91 7.08 -9.66 18.68
C ASP A 91 6.84 -9.47 17.19
N ARG A 92 6.09 -10.38 16.56
CA ARG A 92 5.67 -10.24 15.16
C ARG A 92 4.84 -8.98 14.95
N ASP A 93 3.85 -8.73 15.80
CA ASP A 93 2.98 -7.56 15.67
C ASP A 93 3.80 -6.27 15.86
N VAL A 94 4.76 -6.27 16.79
CA VAL A 94 5.68 -5.15 16.99
C VAL A 94 6.60 -4.94 15.77
N ILE A 95 7.20 -5.99 15.19
CA ILE A 95 8.04 -5.89 13.99
C ILE A 95 7.23 -5.37 12.79
N LEU A 96 6.03 -5.91 12.60
CA LEU A 96 5.14 -5.47 11.53
C LEU A 96 4.70 -4.03 11.70
N ASP A 97 4.46 -3.56 12.92
CA ASP A 97 4.12 -2.16 13.19
C ASP A 97 5.33 -1.24 12.96
N SER A 98 6.55 -1.67 13.33
CA SER A 98 7.77 -0.93 13.03
C SER A 98 8.02 -0.76 11.52
N ILE A 99 7.55 -1.69 10.68
CA ILE A 99 7.70 -1.59 9.20
C ILE A 99 6.50 -0.88 8.56
N PHE A 100 5.28 -1.31 8.89
CA PHE A 100 4.04 -0.98 8.19
C PHE A 100 3.06 -0.12 9.00
N GLY A 101 3.38 0.21 10.26
CA GLY A 101 2.55 1.05 11.12
C GLY A 101 2.60 2.52 10.74
N ASN A 102 1.79 3.33 11.44
CA ASN A 102 1.62 4.76 11.15
C ASN A 102 2.89 5.60 11.38
N SER A 103 3.82 5.07 12.18
CA SER A 103 5.16 5.64 12.39
C SER A 103 6.27 4.74 11.86
N GLY A 104 5.92 3.74 11.04
CA GLY A 104 6.84 2.71 10.58
C GLY A 104 7.82 3.18 9.51
N LEU A 105 8.59 2.23 8.99
CA LEU A 105 9.56 2.47 7.92
C LEU A 105 8.92 3.07 6.66
N LEU A 106 7.71 2.64 6.32
CA LEU A 106 6.97 3.11 5.15
C LEU A 106 6.47 4.56 5.23
N THR A 107 6.58 5.17 6.41
CA THR A 107 6.21 6.57 6.66
C THR A 107 7.45 7.40 6.99
N ALA A 108 8.64 6.99 6.53
CA ALA A 108 9.84 7.82 6.61
C ALA A 108 9.71 9.00 5.63
N ASP A 109 10.01 10.20 6.12
CA ASP A 109 9.86 11.45 5.36
C ASP A 109 11.10 11.77 4.52
N ASP A 110 12.26 11.27 4.93
CA ASP A 110 13.54 11.45 4.28
C ASP A 110 14.42 10.19 4.36
N VAL A 111 15.49 10.17 3.57
CA VAL A 111 16.45 9.06 3.50
C VAL A 111 17.11 8.80 4.86
N ILE A 112 17.37 9.85 5.64
CA ILE A 112 18.03 9.74 6.95
C ILE A 112 17.10 9.02 7.94
N CYS A 113 15.81 9.39 7.96
CA CYS A 113 14.77 8.75 8.73
C CYS A 113 14.56 7.30 8.28
N PHE A 114 14.62 7.04 6.97
CA PHE A 114 14.51 5.69 6.42
C PHE A 114 15.65 4.78 6.89
N GLU A 115 16.90 5.25 6.82
CA GLU A 115 18.06 4.49 7.28
C GLU A 115 18.01 4.27 8.80
N ALA A 116 17.71 5.30 9.58
CA ALA A 116 17.61 5.20 11.03
C ALA A 116 16.55 4.18 11.48
N LYS A 117 15.36 4.21 10.88
CA LYS A 117 14.29 3.23 11.15
C LYS A 117 14.67 1.83 10.66
N SER A 118 15.32 1.72 9.50
CA SER A 118 15.80 0.44 8.98
C SER A 118 16.79 -0.21 9.94
N ASP A 119 17.76 0.54 10.45
CA ASP A 119 18.75 0.06 11.42
C ASP A 119 18.11 -0.40 12.73
N GLU A 120 17.10 0.31 13.21
CA GLU A 120 16.33 -0.10 14.40
C GLU A 120 15.63 -1.45 14.17
N ILE A 121 14.97 -1.61 13.02
CA ILE A 121 14.30 -2.87 12.64
C ILE A 121 15.33 -4.00 12.52
N SER A 122 16.49 -3.75 11.91
CA SER A 122 17.54 -4.75 11.75
C SER A 122 18.12 -5.20 13.09
N LYS A 123 18.38 -4.28 14.02
CA LYS A 123 18.83 -4.62 15.39
C LYS A 123 17.79 -5.51 16.09
N LYS A 124 16.53 -5.09 16.08
CA LYS A 124 15.42 -5.80 16.72
C LYS A 124 15.16 -7.18 16.12
N THR A 125 15.25 -7.29 14.79
CA THR A 125 15.06 -8.56 14.09
C THR A 125 16.27 -9.47 14.22
N MET A 126 17.48 -8.94 14.38
CA MET A 126 18.68 -9.72 14.66
C MET A 126 18.65 -10.37 16.06
N GLU A 127 18.11 -9.65 17.05
CA GLU A 127 17.90 -10.17 18.41
C GLU A 127 16.82 -11.26 18.48
N SER A 128 15.80 -11.18 17.63
CA SER A 128 14.67 -12.12 17.64
C SER A 128 14.86 -13.29 16.66
N THR A 129 15.15 -13.01 15.38
CA THR A 129 15.29 -14.02 14.32
C THR A 129 16.25 -13.59 13.20
N ASN A 130 17.45 -14.18 13.18
CA ASN A 130 18.48 -13.89 12.16
C ASN A 130 18.03 -14.21 10.72
N THR A 131 17.16 -15.21 10.54
CA THR A 131 16.59 -15.56 9.23
C THR A 131 15.66 -14.48 8.67
N PHE A 132 14.82 -13.87 9.52
CA PHE A 132 13.97 -12.76 9.10
C PHE A 132 14.80 -11.50 8.87
N ASN A 133 15.79 -11.22 9.71
CA ASN A 133 16.70 -10.09 9.51
C ASN A 133 17.35 -10.15 8.11
N ARG A 134 17.84 -11.33 7.71
CA ARG A 134 18.38 -11.54 6.36
C ARG A 134 17.34 -11.34 5.25
N TYR A 135 16.09 -11.77 5.48
CA TYR A 135 14.98 -11.51 4.55
C TYR A 135 14.67 -10.00 4.46
N PHE A 136 14.72 -9.31 5.60
CA PHE A 136 14.49 -7.87 5.68
C PHE A 136 15.55 -7.11 4.89
N GLU A 137 16.84 -7.28 5.23
CA GLU A 137 17.96 -6.56 4.60
C GLU A 137 18.06 -6.85 3.10
N ASN A 138 18.01 -8.12 2.70
CA ASN A 138 18.28 -8.48 1.31
C ASN A 138 17.09 -8.21 0.38
N ARG A 139 15.85 -8.20 0.91
CA ARG A 139 14.64 -8.19 0.09
C ARG A 139 13.67 -7.11 0.50
N LEU A 140 13.20 -7.09 1.75
CA LEU A 140 12.09 -6.20 2.12
C LEU A 140 12.52 -4.73 2.11
N LYS A 141 13.68 -4.41 2.69
CA LYS A 141 14.26 -3.06 2.73
C LYS A 141 14.45 -2.49 1.32
N ASN A 142 15.17 -3.20 0.45
CA ASN A 142 15.39 -2.81 -0.94
C ASN A 142 14.07 -2.59 -1.70
N ASN A 143 13.11 -3.48 -1.52
CA ASN A 143 11.79 -3.35 -2.16
C ASN A 143 10.99 -2.15 -1.65
N ILE A 144 11.18 -1.74 -0.39
CA ILE A 144 10.52 -0.56 0.16
C ILE A 144 11.24 0.70 -0.34
N GLN A 145 12.57 0.70 -0.31
CA GLN A 145 13.39 1.81 -0.82
C GLN A 145 13.09 2.10 -2.29
N GLN A 146 13.01 1.07 -3.13
CA GLN A 146 12.64 1.23 -4.54
C GLN A 146 11.26 1.89 -4.70
N LEU A 147 10.27 1.58 -3.86
CA LEU A 147 8.97 2.27 -3.94
C LEU A 147 9.08 3.76 -3.61
N TRP A 148 10.04 4.11 -2.77
CA TRP A 148 10.30 5.48 -2.34
C TRP A 148 11.07 6.26 -3.41
N GLU A 149 11.99 5.59 -4.11
CA GLU A 149 12.82 6.15 -5.17
C GLU A 149 12.17 6.12 -6.57
N THR A 150 11.17 5.26 -6.79
CA THR A 150 10.47 5.20 -8.07
C THR A 150 9.59 6.43 -8.20
N ASP A 151 9.92 7.29 -9.17
CA ASP A 151 9.05 8.41 -9.56
C ASP A 151 7.62 7.89 -9.79
N LEU A 152 6.64 8.63 -9.26
CA LEU A 152 5.24 8.33 -9.54
C LEU A 152 5.06 8.29 -11.07
N PRO A 153 4.35 7.29 -11.61
CA PRO A 153 4.12 7.22 -13.04
C PRO A 153 3.48 8.52 -13.55
N GLU A 154 3.89 8.94 -14.75
CA GLU A 154 3.43 10.20 -15.34
C GLU A 154 1.90 10.30 -15.28
N GLY A 155 1.40 11.36 -14.66
CA GLY A 155 -0.01 11.71 -14.54
C GLY A 155 -0.63 11.55 -13.15
N HIS A 156 0.10 11.02 -12.16
CA HIS A 156 -0.48 10.84 -10.81
C HIS A 156 -0.36 12.06 -9.91
N PHE A 157 0.75 12.81 -9.94
CA PHE A 157 0.88 14.16 -9.33
C PHE A 157 2.01 14.99 -10.00
N ASP A 158 2.19 14.85 -11.31
CA ASP A 158 3.36 15.41 -12.04
C ASP A 158 3.49 16.93 -12.09
N LYS A 159 2.51 17.67 -11.56
CA LYS A 159 2.69 19.10 -11.47
C LYS A 159 3.45 19.37 -10.18
N PRO A 160 4.75 19.72 -10.22
CA PRO A 160 5.42 20.24 -9.03
C PRO A 160 4.56 21.35 -8.47
N TRP A 161 4.50 21.46 -7.15
CA TRP A 161 3.70 22.49 -6.49
C TRP A 161 4.09 23.87 -7.04
N THR A 162 3.28 24.41 -7.95
CA THR A 162 3.54 25.71 -8.56
C THR A 162 2.86 26.79 -7.74
N ASN A 163 3.34 28.03 -7.86
CA ASN A 163 2.68 29.17 -7.23
C ASN A 163 1.19 29.26 -7.61
N ASN A 164 0.83 28.83 -8.82
CA ASN A 164 -0.56 28.81 -9.27
C ASN A 164 -1.43 27.84 -8.47
N ASN A 165 -0.90 26.71 -8.00
CA ASN A 165 -1.63 25.76 -7.18
C ASN A 165 -1.88 26.35 -5.78
N SER A 166 -0.86 26.97 -5.17
CA SER A 166 -1.03 27.66 -3.89
C SER A 166 -1.94 28.88 -3.97
N GLU A 167 -1.86 29.68 -5.03
CA GLU A 167 -2.74 30.82 -5.23
C GLU A 167 -4.20 30.39 -5.46
N SER A 168 -4.42 29.32 -6.23
CA SER A 168 -5.75 28.76 -6.45
C SER A 168 -6.39 28.28 -5.14
N LEU A 169 -5.63 27.55 -4.31
CA LEU A 169 -6.08 27.13 -2.99
C LEU A 169 -6.32 28.31 -2.05
N ASN A 170 -5.40 29.26 -2.00
CA ASN A 170 -5.56 30.48 -1.21
C ASN A 170 -6.80 31.28 -1.62
N HIS A 171 -7.10 31.33 -2.90
CA HIS A 171 -8.28 32.02 -3.41
C HIS A 171 -9.58 31.30 -3.02
N VAL A 172 -9.62 29.96 -3.08
CA VAL A 172 -10.76 29.17 -2.57
C VAL A 172 -10.96 29.39 -1.06
N LEU A 173 -9.88 29.34 -0.28
CA LEU A 173 -9.91 29.56 1.16
C LEU A 173 -10.35 30.97 1.54
N LYS A 174 -9.83 32.00 0.86
CA LYS A 174 -10.24 33.40 1.08
C LYS A 174 -11.73 33.59 0.79
N ARG A 175 -12.27 32.93 -0.24
CA ARG A 175 -13.71 32.97 -0.55
C ARG A 175 -14.56 32.27 0.51
N SER A 176 -14.14 31.09 0.99
CA SER A 176 -14.96 30.31 1.94
C SER A 176 -15.11 31.00 3.30
N ILE A 177 -14.14 31.82 3.70
CA ILE A 177 -14.17 32.60 4.94
C ILE A 177 -14.55 34.07 4.73
N ALA A 178 -14.99 34.44 3.52
CA ALA A 178 -15.30 35.82 3.14
C ALA A 178 -14.20 36.82 3.57
N TRP A 179 -12.94 36.47 3.31
CA TRP A 179 -11.80 37.31 3.68
C TRP A 179 -11.89 38.66 2.97
N GLU A 180 -11.96 39.74 3.76
CA GLU A 180 -11.85 41.11 3.28
C GLU A 180 -10.46 41.68 3.59
N SER A 181 -9.78 42.25 2.59
CA SER A 181 -8.51 42.96 2.82
C SER A 181 -8.77 44.25 3.59
N LYS A 182 -8.02 44.49 4.67
CA LYS A 182 -8.06 45.79 5.34
C LYS A 182 -7.61 46.89 4.35
N PRO A 183 -8.36 47.99 4.22
CA PRO A 183 -7.96 49.09 3.36
C PRO A 183 -6.63 49.66 3.83
N TYR A 184 -5.73 49.94 2.89
CA TYR A 184 -4.45 50.57 3.19
C TYR A 184 -4.71 52.02 3.61
N SER A 185 -4.73 52.29 4.92
CA SER A 185 -4.80 53.64 5.43
C SER A 185 -3.45 54.31 5.19
N VAL A 186 -3.37 55.13 4.13
CA VAL A 186 -2.24 56.05 3.96
C VAL A 186 -2.32 57.04 5.10
N GLY A 187 -1.50 56.83 6.13
CA GLY A 187 -1.28 57.84 7.16
C GLY A 187 -0.69 59.07 6.48
N CYS A 188 -1.44 60.16 6.43
CA CYS A 188 -0.87 61.46 6.10
C CYS A 188 0.15 61.78 7.20
N VAL A 189 1.44 61.72 6.86
CA VAL A 189 2.56 62.22 7.67
C VAL A 189 2.69 63.73 7.42
#